data_AF-A0A0Q7A0C9-F1
#
_entry.id   AF-A0A0Q7A0C9-F1
#
_cell.length_a   1.000
_cell.length_b   1.000
_cell.length_c   1.000
_cell.angle_alpha   90.00
_cell.angle_beta   90.00
_cell.angle_gamma   90.00
#
_symmetry.space_group_name_H-M   'P 1'
#
loop_
_entity.id
_entity.type
_entity.pdbx_description
1 polymer ?
#
loop_
_entity_poly.entity_id
_entity_poly.type
_entity_poly.pdbx_seq_one_letter_code
_entity_poly.pdbx_strand_id
1 'polypeptide(L)'
;MIEIGRGGYAALIGGTVKNDGLIVAPLGKIGLGSGEQVTLDFAGDGFLKVALPTRDSAEGEGALVENAGTLQAEGGQIVMTAATARQAARHAINMSGVAEAKTVGGRSGAIVIGGGDGGKVKVSGKLRASSQTASAGTVKVTGKEIALAGAKIDVSGETGGGSVKIGGDWHGAGALATADTLAQSQTGSAASLKLEYARGQVSDACHDNRLNLRIASSF
;
A
#
# COMPACT_ATOMS: atom_id res chain seq x y z
N MET A 1 3.07 21.61 -6.28
CA MET A 1 2.11 20.68 -6.92
C MET A 1 2.76 20.14 -8.18
N ILE A 2 2.58 18.86 -8.47
CA ILE A 2 3.01 18.21 -9.71
C ILE A 2 1.76 17.66 -10.39
N GLU A 3 1.52 18.09 -11.63
CA GLU A 3 0.40 17.61 -12.43
C GLU A 3 0.92 17.05 -13.74
N ILE A 4 0.47 15.84 -14.07
CA ILE A 4 0.85 15.11 -15.26
C ILE A 4 -0.38 14.99 -16.17
N GLY A 5 -0.16 15.17 -17.47
CA GLY A 5 -1.20 14.92 -18.47
C GLY A 5 -1.79 13.51 -18.39
N ARG A 6 -3.01 13.33 -18.90
CA ARG A 6 -3.73 12.06 -18.83
C ARG A 6 -2.90 10.92 -19.41
N GLY A 7 -2.82 9.81 -18.69
CA GLY A 7 -2.06 8.62 -19.09
C GLY A 7 -0.54 8.72 -18.89
N GLY A 8 -0.03 9.85 -18.40
CA GLY A 8 1.40 10.05 -18.15
C GLY A 8 1.89 9.42 -16.85
N TYR A 9 3.17 9.67 -16.54
CA TYR A 9 3.88 9.06 -15.42
C TYR A 9 4.56 10.12 -14.56
N ALA A 10 4.48 9.96 -13.24
CA ALA A 10 5.33 10.66 -12.28
C ALA A 10 6.13 9.63 -11.48
N ALA A 11 7.43 9.85 -11.32
CA ALA A 11 8.28 9.01 -10.49
C ALA A 11 9.23 9.86 -9.65
N LEU A 12 9.31 9.59 -8.34
CA LEU A 12 10.30 10.13 -7.43
C LEU A 12 11.19 8.98 -6.96
N ILE A 13 12.48 9.08 -7.23
CA ILE A 13 13.46 8.02 -6.98
C ILE A 13 14.69 8.60 -6.30
N GLY A 14 15.17 7.96 -5.25
CA GLY A 14 16.39 8.35 -4.54
C GLY A 14 16.73 7.41 -3.40
N GLY A 15 17.72 7.79 -2.57
CA GLY A 15 18.01 7.04 -1.34
C GLY A 15 16.88 7.14 -0.31
N THR A 16 16.30 8.33 -0.16
CA THR A 16 15.06 8.58 0.59
C THR A 16 14.13 9.42 -0.28
N VAL A 17 12.83 9.13 -0.24
CA VAL A 17 11.81 9.85 -1.01
C VAL A 17 10.74 10.39 -0.06
N LYS A 18 10.41 11.67 -0.21
CA LYS A 18 9.37 12.32 0.58
C LYS A 18 8.41 13.11 -0.30
N ASN A 19 7.11 12.94 -0.05
CA ASN A 19 6.06 13.77 -0.62
C ASN A 19 5.17 14.36 0.47
N ASP A 20 5.20 15.69 0.62
CA ASP A 20 4.25 16.47 1.44
C ASP A 20 3.23 17.24 0.57
N GLY A 21 3.43 17.23 -0.76
CA GLY A 21 2.63 17.98 -1.72
C GLY A 21 1.53 17.16 -2.39
N LEU A 22 0.99 17.71 -3.47
CA LEU A 22 0.03 17.05 -4.35
C LEU A 22 0.73 16.59 -5.64
N ILE A 23 0.55 15.31 -5.98
CA ILE A 23 0.94 14.70 -7.26
C ILE A 23 -0.31 14.12 -7.92
N VAL A 24 -0.61 14.55 -9.14
CA VAL A 24 -1.79 14.11 -9.91
C VAL A 24 -1.36 13.54 -11.27
N ALA A 25 -1.85 12.34 -11.59
CA ALA A 25 -1.64 11.68 -12.89
C ALA A 25 -2.90 10.90 -13.32
N PRO A 26 -3.93 11.57 -13.86
CA PRO A 26 -5.19 10.93 -14.21
C PRO A 26 -4.98 9.87 -15.29
N LEU A 27 -5.56 8.67 -15.13
CA LEU A 27 -5.36 7.50 -16.00
C LEU A 27 -3.88 7.07 -16.15
N GLY A 28 -2.99 7.64 -15.33
CA GLY A 28 -1.54 7.49 -15.40
C GLY A 28 -0.99 6.63 -14.27
N LYS A 29 0.31 6.75 -14.00
CA LYS A 29 0.94 6.07 -12.86
C LYS A 29 1.82 7.02 -12.03
N ILE A 30 1.81 6.85 -10.71
CA ILE A 30 2.65 7.59 -9.76
C ILE A 30 3.51 6.59 -8.99
N GLY A 31 4.83 6.81 -8.98
CA GLY A 31 5.81 5.91 -8.37
C GLY A 31 6.70 6.63 -7.37
N LEU A 32 6.79 6.13 -6.14
CA LEU A 32 7.80 6.54 -5.16
C LEU A 32 8.71 5.35 -4.88
N GLY A 33 10.00 5.47 -5.18
CA GLY A 33 10.97 4.38 -5.11
C GLY A 33 12.21 4.75 -4.31
N SER A 34 12.53 4.01 -3.25
CA SER A 34 13.79 4.16 -2.52
C SER A 34 14.68 2.92 -2.63
N GLY A 35 15.91 3.11 -3.09
CA GLY A 35 16.95 2.09 -3.21
C GLY A 35 18.12 2.53 -4.10
N GLU A 36 19.21 1.77 -4.11
CA GLU A 36 20.40 2.07 -4.96
C GLU A 36 20.13 1.80 -6.44
N GLN A 37 19.25 0.83 -6.72
CA GLN A 37 18.87 0.46 -8.07
C GLN A 37 17.36 0.40 -8.19
N VAL A 38 16.84 1.25 -9.07
CA VAL A 38 15.41 1.35 -9.38
C VAL A 38 15.23 1.23 -10.88
N THR A 39 14.30 0.38 -11.29
CA THR A 39 13.90 0.20 -12.68
C THR A 39 12.47 0.66 -12.85
N LEU A 40 12.24 1.45 -13.90
CA LEU A 40 10.92 1.90 -14.32
C LEU A 40 10.50 1.11 -15.56
N ASP A 41 9.30 0.55 -15.52
CA ASP A 41 8.69 -0.13 -16.66
C ASP A 41 7.43 0.63 -17.09
N PHE A 42 7.61 1.57 -18.02
CA PHE A 42 6.52 2.40 -18.50
C PHE A 42 5.54 1.64 -19.41
N ALA A 43 5.95 0.51 -19.99
CA ALA A 43 5.18 -0.21 -21.01
C ALA A 43 4.53 -1.50 -20.49
N GLY A 44 5.04 -2.07 -19.40
CA GLY A 44 4.58 -3.33 -18.83
C GLY A 44 3.69 -3.22 -17.60
N ASP A 45 3.50 -4.37 -16.96
CA ASP A 45 2.69 -4.59 -15.75
C ASP A 45 3.43 -4.22 -14.44
N GLY A 46 4.75 -3.98 -14.52
CA GLY A 46 5.64 -3.80 -13.39
C GLY A 46 6.26 -2.41 -13.28
N PHE A 47 5.42 -1.37 -13.28
CA PHE A 47 5.77 0.06 -13.39
C PHE A 47 7.03 0.52 -12.62
N LEU A 48 7.20 0.07 -11.38
CA LEU A 48 8.34 0.45 -10.55
C LEU A 48 8.86 -0.79 -9.82
N LYS A 49 10.16 -1.06 -9.94
CA LYS A 49 10.86 -2.14 -9.23
C LYS A 49 12.11 -1.57 -8.57
N VAL A 50 12.35 -1.93 -7.32
CA VAL A 50 13.53 -1.51 -6.55
C VAL A 50 14.25 -2.77 -6.08
N ALA A 51 15.55 -2.89 -6.39
CA ALA A 51 16.28 -4.14 -6.21
C ALA A 51 17.34 -4.10 -5.10
N LEU A 52 18.05 -2.96 -4.94
CA LEU A 52 19.17 -2.86 -3.99
C LEU A 52 18.83 -1.93 -2.82
N PRO A 53 18.89 -2.41 -1.57
CA PRO A 53 18.86 -1.55 -0.40
C PRO A 53 20.07 -0.62 -0.39
N THR A 54 19.87 0.62 0.05
CA THR A 54 20.96 1.60 0.24
C THR A 54 21.88 1.18 1.40
N ARG A 55 23.17 1.01 1.09
CA ARG A 55 24.22 0.67 2.06
C ARG A 55 24.48 1.81 3.06
N ASP A 56 24.31 3.06 2.62
CA ASP A 56 24.61 4.25 3.41
C ASP A 56 23.41 4.82 4.20
N SER A 57 22.22 4.26 4.05
CA SER A 57 21.05 4.66 4.86
C SER A 57 21.05 4.00 6.25
N ALA A 58 22.24 3.62 6.74
CA ALA A 58 22.43 2.79 7.93
C ALA A 58 21.97 3.45 9.25
N GLU A 59 21.68 4.75 9.31
CA GLU A 59 21.44 5.44 10.59
C GLU A 59 20.37 6.55 10.52
N GLY A 60 19.39 6.43 9.62
CA GLY A 60 18.22 7.33 9.63
C GLY A 60 17.08 6.77 10.50
N GLU A 61 16.54 7.57 11.42
CA GLU A 61 15.28 7.27 12.13
C GLU A 61 14.03 7.41 11.23
N GLY A 62 14.15 8.09 10.09
CA GLY A 62 13.07 8.36 9.14
C GLY A 62 12.76 7.20 8.19
N ALA A 63 11.58 7.23 7.56
CA ALA A 63 11.22 6.20 6.60
C ALA A 63 11.90 6.42 5.24
N LEU A 64 12.22 5.33 4.53
CA LEU A 64 12.83 5.39 3.19
C LEU A 64 11.90 6.01 2.13
N VAL A 65 10.60 5.76 2.26
CA VAL A 65 9.55 6.46 1.50
C VAL A 65 8.53 7.04 2.48
N GLU A 66 8.35 8.37 2.42
CA GLU A 66 7.36 9.10 3.20
C GLU A 66 6.33 9.76 2.27
N ASN A 67 5.05 9.50 2.53
CA ASN A 67 3.97 10.25 1.91
C ASN A 67 3.04 10.83 3.00
N ALA A 68 3.21 12.12 3.26
CA ALA A 68 2.33 12.94 4.10
C ALA A 68 1.34 13.76 3.26
N GLY A 69 1.64 13.97 1.98
CA GLY A 69 0.80 14.68 1.02
C GLY A 69 -0.27 13.80 0.35
N THR A 70 -0.63 14.17 -0.88
CA THR A 70 -1.68 13.50 -1.67
C THR A 70 -1.12 12.98 -2.99
N LEU A 71 -1.38 11.72 -3.29
CA LEU A 71 -1.11 11.08 -4.58
C LEU A 71 -2.46 10.72 -5.23
N GLN A 72 -2.73 11.20 -6.45
CA GLN A 72 -3.98 10.97 -7.17
C GLN A 72 -3.71 10.41 -8.57
N ALA A 73 -4.11 9.16 -8.79
CA ALA A 73 -4.03 8.48 -10.09
C ALA A 73 -5.35 7.77 -10.38
N GLU A 74 -6.44 8.53 -10.54
CA GLU A 74 -7.76 7.99 -10.86
C GLU A 74 -7.73 7.20 -12.18
N GLY A 75 -8.29 6.00 -12.17
CA GLY A 75 -8.19 5.01 -13.26
C GLY A 75 -6.75 4.59 -13.56
N GLY A 76 -5.83 4.82 -12.64
CA GLY A 76 -4.39 4.63 -12.78
C GLY A 76 -3.79 3.81 -11.63
N GLN A 77 -2.47 3.92 -11.47
CA GLN A 77 -1.73 3.14 -10.48
C GLN A 77 -0.85 4.02 -9.59
N ILE A 78 -0.83 3.73 -8.29
CA ILE A 78 0.11 4.30 -7.33
C ILE A 78 0.99 3.17 -6.80
N VAL A 79 2.31 3.33 -6.90
CA VAL A 79 3.30 2.37 -6.40
C VAL A 79 4.26 3.08 -5.44
N MET A 80 4.36 2.60 -4.21
CA MET A 80 5.36 3.02 -3.24
C MET A 80 6.21 1.80 -2.88
N THR A 81 7.51 1.83 -3.18
CA THR A 81 8.41 0.71 -2.94
C THR A 81 9.71 1.17 -2.30
N ALA A 82 10.14 0.47 -1.27
CA ALA A 82 11.45 0.64 -0.65
C ALA A 82 12.20 -0.69 -0.66
N ALA A 83 13.44 -0.70 -1.15
CA ALA A 83 14.28 -1.90 -1.05
C ALA A 83 14.88 -1.98 0.36
N THR A 84 14.56 -3.07 1.05
CA THR A 84 15.09 -3.36 2.38
C THR A 84 15.63 -4.79 2.42
N ALA A 85 16.73 -4.99 3.16
CA ALA A 85 17.28 -6.32 3.40
C ALA A 85 16.47 -7.05 4.47
N ARG A 86 16.22 -8.36 4.33
CA ARG A 86 15.44 -9.21 5.27
C ARG A 86 15.76 -9.04 6.76
N GLN A 87 17.02 -8.83 7.08
CA GLN A 87 17.52 -8.72 8.46
C GLN A 87 17.51 -7.29 8.99
N ALA A 88 17.20 -6.30 8.14
CA ALA A 88 17.21 -4.89 8.52
C ALA A 88 15.83 -4.50 9.07
N ALA A 89 15.74 -4.22 10.37
CA ALA A 89 14.52 -3.72 11.01
C ALA A 89 14.29 -2.22 10.72
N ARG A 90 14.13 -1.84 9.44
CA ARG A 90 14.05 -0.44 8.99
C ARG A 90 12.62 0.03 8.79
N HIS A 91 12.35 1.30 9.07
CA HIS A 91 11.14 1.98 8.60
C HIS A 91 11.23 2.16 7.09
N ALA A 92 10.54 1.30 6.34
CA ALA A 92 10.62 1.29 4.89
C ALA A 92 9.67 2.33 4.30
N ILE A 93 8.41 2.33 4.76
CA ILE A 93 7.38 3.20 4.22
C ILE A 93 6.54 3.77 5.35
N ASN A 94 6.34 5.09 5.33
CA ASN A 94 5.38 5.79 6.18
C ASN A 94 4.34 6.52 5.32
N MET A 95 3.10 6.02 5.36
CA MET A 95 1.97 6.50 4.57
C MET A 95 0.93 7.13 5.51
N SER A 96 1.11 8.42 5.79
CA SER A 96 0.24 9.20 6.68
C SER A 96 -0.76 10.09 5.94
N GLY A 97 -0.48 10.41 4.67
CA GLY A 97 -1.30 11.24 3.81
C GLY A 97 -2.43 10.50 3.08
N VAL A 98 -2.63 10.83 1.81
CA VAL A 98 -3.66 10.22 0.94
C VAL A 98 -3.02 9.58 -0.30
N ALA A 99 -3.40 8.34 -0.60
CA ALA A 99 -3.18 7.71 -1.89
C ALA A 99 -4.54 7.32 -2.48
N GLU A 100 -4.84 7.84 -3.67
CA GLU A 100 -6.14 7.70 -4.31
C GLU A 100 -5.99 7.26 -5.77
N ALA A 101 -6.39 6.02 -6.04
CA ALA A 101 -6.44 5.41 -7.37
C ALA A 101 -7.83 4.78 -7.55
N LYS A 102 -8.86 5.62 -7.61
CA LYS A 102 -10.26 5.20 -7.82
C LYS A 102 -10.44 4.57 -9.19
N THR A 103 -11.40 3.65 -9.33
CA THR A 103 -11.81 3.15 -10.65
C THR A 103 -12.66 4.19 -11.36
N VAL A 104 -12.27 4.60 -12.57
CA VAL A 104 -12.98 5.60 -13.39
C VAL A 104 -13.15 5.08 -14.81
N GLY A 105 -14.35 5.20 -15.37
CA GLY A 105 -14.65 4.83 -16.76
C GLY A 105 -14.34 3.36 -17.07
N GLY A 106 -14.60 2.45 -16.13
CA GLY A 106 -14.29 1.02 -16.26
C GLY A 106 -12.81 0.65 -16.12
N ARG A 107 -11.91 1.63 -15.96
CA ARG A 107 -10.49 1.38 -15.73
C ARG A 107 -10.20 1.24 -14.25
N SER A 108 -9.86 0.02 -13.83
CA SER A 108 -9.59 -0.32 -12.44
C SER A 108 -8.36 0.43 -11.94
N GLY A 109 -8.50 1.10 -10.79
CA GLY A 109 -7.36 1.72 -10.12
C GLY A 109 -6.64 0.77 -9.17
N ALA A 110 -5.36 1.04 -8.89
CA ALA A 110 -4.55 0.17 -8.03
C ALA A 110 -3.57 0.95 -7.15
N ILE A 111 -3.45 0.54 -5.89
CA ILE A 111 -2.46 1.05 -4.94
C ILE A 111 -1.58 -0.11 -4.47
N VAL A 112 -0.27 0.02 -4.63
CA VAL A 112 0.72 -0.97 -4.20
C VAL A 112 1.74 -0.32 -3.27
N ILE A 113 1.90 -0.88 -2.09
CA ILE A 113 2.87 -0.49 -1.08
C ILE A 113 3.75 -1.70 -0.76
N GLY A 114 5.05 -1.59 -1.02
CA GLY A 114 6.02 -2.66 -0.82
C GLY A 114 7.21 -2.20 0.00
N GLY A 115 7.28 -2.62 1.25
CA GLY A 115 8.42 -2.34 2.14
C GLY A 115 9.66 -3.19 1.86
N GLY A 116 9.64 -4.09 0.89
CA GLY A 116 10.69 -5.10 0.67
C GLY A 116 10.68 -6.21 1.73
N ASP A 117 11.60 -7.16 1.60
CA ASP A 117 11.61 -8.39 2.42
C ASP A 117 11.92 -8.16 3.91
N GLY A 118 12.46 -6.99 4.29
CA GLY A 118 12.81 -6.67 5.68
C GLY A 118 12.05 -5.49 6.29
N GLY A 119 11.30 -4.77 5.49
CA GLY A 119 10.87 -3.42 5.82
C GLY A 119 9.61 -3.36 6.68
N LYS A 120 9.58 -2.39 7.59
CA LYS A 120 8.39 -1.99 8.33
C LYS A 120 7.58 -0.99 7.51
N VAL A 121 6.31 -1.30 7.26
CA VAL A 121 5.36 -0.42 6.58
C VAL A 121 4.35 0.10 7.59
N LYS A 122 4.29 1.42 7.77
CA LYS A 122 3.30 2.08 8.60
C LYS A 122 2.29 2.81 7.72
N VAL A 123 1.02 2.51 7.90
CA VAL A 123 -0.08 3.25 7.26
C VAL A 123 -0.96 3.84 8.36
N SER A 124 -1.08 5.16 8.37
CA SER A 124 -2.02 5.88 9.24
C SER A 124 -2.96 6.80 8.45
N GLY A 125 -2.71 6.95 7.15
CA GLY A 125 -3.48 7.80 6.25
C GLY A 125 -4.64 7.08 5.57
N LYS A 126 -4.96 7.54 4.36
CA LYS A 126 -6.09 7.04 3.55
C LYS A 126 -5.60 6.38 2.28
N LEU A 127 -6.08 5.17 2.01
CA LEU A 127 -5.87 4.44 0.75
C LEU A 127 -7.23 4.26 0.09
N ARG A 128 -7.43 4.83 -1.10
CA ARG A 128 -8.71 4.77 -1.79
C ARG A 128 -8.57 4.21 -3.19
N ALA A 129 -9.20 3.08 -3.43
CA ALA A 129 -9.40 2.53 -4.77
C ALA A 129 -10.89 2.29 -5.05
N SER A 130 -11.77 3.09 -4.45
CA SER A 130 -13.22 2.96 -4.63
C SER A 130 -13.71 3.28 -6.04
N SER A 131 -14.96 2.93 -6.33
CA SER A 131 -15.67 3.30 -7.55
C SER A 131 -17.11 3.72 -7.24
N GLN A 132 -17.62 4.70 -7.97
CA GLN A 132 -19.03 5.11 -7.87
C GLN A 132 -19.91 4.49 -8.97
N THR A 133 -19.31 3.84 -9.97
CA THR A 133 -20.03 3.39 -11.18
C THR A 133 -19.70 1.97 -11.60
N ALA A 134 -18.68 1.35 -11.01
CA ALA A 134 -18.20 0.03 -11.37
C ALA A 134 -17.69 -0.72 -10.14
N SER A 135 -17.03 -1.85 -10.37
CA SER A 135 -16.30 -2.54 -9.32
C SER A 135 -15.10 -1.71 -8.88
N ALA A 136 -14.80 -1.74 -7.59
CA ALA A 136 -13.66 -1.02 -7.06
C ALA A 136 -12.33 -1.66 -7.49
N GLY A 137 -11.26 -0.89 -7.33
CA GLY A 137 -9.90 -1.29 -7.62
C GLY A 137 -9.25 -2.12 -6.52
N THR A 138 -7.93 -2.08 -6.48
CA THR A 138 -7.15 -2.94 -5.58
C THR A 138 -6.22 -2.14 -4.67
N VAL A 139 -6.02 -2.63 -3.45
CA VAL A 139 -5.01 -2.13 -2.52
C VAL A 139 -4.16 -3.30 -2.06
N LYS A 140 -2.85 -3.17 -2.20
CA LYS A 140 -1.89 -4.18 -1.76
C LYS A 140 -0.82 -3.54 -0.89
N VAL A 141 -0.61 -4.09 0.30
CA VAL A 141 0.40 -3.67 1.26
C VAL A 141 1.24 -4.89 1.64
N THR A 142 2.55 -4.79 1.45
CA THR A 142 3.50 -5.88 1.70
C THR A 142 4.72 -5.34 2.41
N GLY A 143 5.34 -6.15 3.25
CA GLY A 143 6.48 -5.81 4.09
C GLY A 143 6.65 -6.87 5.17
N LYS A 144 7.80 -6.86 5.84
CA LYS A 144 8.08 -7.78 6.95
C LYS A 144 7.19 -7.49 8.16
N GLU A 145 7.03 -6.21 8.50
CA GLU A 145 6.13 -5.77 9.56
C GLU A 145 5.17 -4.73 8.97
N ILE A 146 3.87 -4.85 9.25
CA ILE A 146 2.88 -3.88 8.77
C ILE A 146 2.05 -3.37 9.95
N ALA A 147 2.07 -2.06 10.16
CA ALA A 147 1.31 -1.36 11.18
C ALA A 147 0.22 -0.50 10.53
N LEU A 148 -1.05 -0.84 10.75
CA LEU A 148 -2.20 -0.05 10.32
C LEU A 148 -2.71 0.76 11.52
N ALA A 149 -2.15 1.97 11.68
CA ALA A 149 -2.42 2.85 12.81
C ALA A 149 -3.54 3.84 12.47
N GLY A 150 -4.80 3.38 12.51
CA GLY A 150 -5.96 4.21 12.13
C GLY A 150 -6.12 4.43 10.63
N ALA A 151 -5.50 3.56 9.82
CA ALA A 151 -5.59 3.61 8.36
C ALA A 151 -7.04 3.49 7.89
N LYS A 152 -7.42 4.31 6.90
CA LYS A 152 -8.72 4.22 6.23
C LYS A 152 -8.54 3.69 4.82
N ILE A 153 -8.93 2.44 4.61
CA ILE A 153 -8.85 1.78 3.31
C ILE A 153 -10.27 1.70 2.74
N ASP A 154 -10.49 2.31 1.58
CA ASP A 154 -11.77 2.33 0.88
C ASP A 154 -11.62 1.68 -0.50
N VAL A 155 -12.25 0.51 -0.64
CA VAL A 155 -12.39 -0.25 -1.89
C VAL A 155 -13.87 -0.54 -2.16
N SER A 156 -14.77 0.35 -1.76
CA SER A 156 -16.20 0.24 -2.09
C SER A 156 -16.45 0.46 -3.58
N GLY A 157 -17.40 -0.26 -4.16
CA GLY A 157 -17.75 -0.15 -5.57
C GLY A 157 -19.23 -0.43 -5.79
N GLU A 158 -19.87 0.37 -6.65
CA GLU A 158 -21.30 0.29 -6.97
C GLU A 158 -21.71 -1.10 -7.47
N THR A 159 -20.92 -1.67 -8.39
CA THR A 159 -21.21 -3.00 -8.97
C THR A 159 -20.40 -4.12 -8.31
N GLY A 160 -19.65 -3.83 -7.25
CA GLY A 160 -18.84 -4.80 -6.51
C GLY A 160 -17.65 -4.17 -5.78
N GLY A 161 -17.37 -4.66 -4.57
CA GLY A 161 -16.19 -4.24 -3.82
C GLY A 161 -14.88 -4.64 -4.51
N GLY A 162 -13.80 -3.95 -4.16
CA GLY A 162 -12.44 -4.25 -4.59
C GLY A 162 -11.73 -5.21 -3.65
N SER A 163 -10.45 -5.46 -3.92
CA SER A 163 -9.64 -6.38 -3.11
C SER A 163 -8.59 -5.65 -2.29
N VAL A 164 -8.42 -6.04 -1.04
CA VAL A 164 -7.35 -5.57 -0.16
C VAL A 164 -6.46 -6.76 0.22
N LYS A 165 -5.16 -6.68 -0.07
CA LYS A 165 -4.17 -7.69 0.34
C LYS A 165 -3.14 -7.05 1.27
N ILE A 166 -2.98 -7.58 2.48
CA ILE A 166 -2.04 -7.04 3.48
C ILE A 166 -1.19 -8.18 4.04
N GLY A 167 0.13 -8.11 3.86
CA GLY A 167 1.07 -9.02 4.50
C GLY A 167 1.22 -10.40 3.84
N GLY A 168 0.92 -10.55 2.55
CA GLY A 168 1.19 -11.77 1.77
C GLY A 168 -0.03 -12.36 1.05
N ASP A 169 0.15 -13.51 0.40
CA ASP A 169 -0.93 -14.31 -0.20
C ASP A 169 -1.41 -15.42 0.78
N TRP A 170 -2.59 -15.99 0.48
CA TRP A 170 -3.19 -17.13 1.18
C TRP A 170 -2.17 -18.21 1.53
N HIS A 171 -2.09 -18.61 2.81
CA HIS A 171 -1.22 -19.69 3.31
C HIS A 171 0.28 -19.57 3.02
N GLY A 172 0.80 -18.38 2.66
CA GLY A 172 2.20 -18.28 2.21
C GLY A 172 2.48 -19.11 0.95
N ALA A 173 1.43 -19.44 0.19
CA ALA A 173 1.50 -20.31 -0.99
C ALA A 173 1.63 -19.52 -2.31
N GLY A 174 1.82 -18.19 -2.25
CA GLY A 174 1.99 -17.31 -3.40
C GLY A 174 3.33 -16.57 -3.39
N ALA A 175 3.67 -15.91 -4.50
CA ALA A 175 4.94 -15.21 -4.71
C ALA A 175 5.07 -13.88 -3.94
N LEU A 176 4.17 -13.60 -2.99
CA LEU A 176 4.16 -12.36 -2.20
C LEU A 176 4.77 -12.58 -0.82
N ALA A 177 5.70 -11.69 -0.46
CA ALA A 177 6.34 -11.68 0.85
C ALA A 177 5.29 -11.66 1.98
N THR A 178 5.42 -12.60 2.90
CA THR A 178 4.53 -12.77 4.06
C THR A 178 5.01 -11.88 5.21
N ALA A 179 4.09 -11.20 5.91
CA ALA A 179 4.41 -10.35 7.06
C ALA A 179 4.51 -11.17 8.35
N ASP A 180 5.51 -10.87 9.19
CA ASP A 180 5.76 -11.52 10.49
C ASP A 180 4.82 -10.99 11.59
N THR A 181 4.43 -9.71 11.51
CA THR A 181 3.54 -9.06 12.50
C THR A 181 2.56 -8.10 11.83
N LEU A 182 1.28 -8.21 12.18
CA LEU A 182 0.21 -7.31 11.78
C LEU A 182 -0.45 -6.71 13.04
N ALA A 183 -0.38 -5.39 13.23
CA ALA A 183 -1.08 -4.68 14.29
C ALA A 183 -2.17 -3.78 13.68
N GLN A 184 -3.42 -3.94 14.13
CA GLN A 184 -4.57 -3.21 13.60
C GLN A 184 -5.36 -2.46 14.67
N SER A 185 -5.77 -1.24 14.33
CA SER A 185 -6.88 -0.52 14.94
C SER A 185 -7.73 0.01 13.77
N GLN A 186 -8.87 -0.62 13.49
CA GLN A 186 -9.67 -0.32 12.29
C GLN A 186 -11.01 0.36 12.62
N THR A 187 -11.42 1.28 11.74
CA THR A 187 -12.80 1.73 11.57
C THR A 187 -13.02 1.95 10.08
N GLY A 188 -13.63 0.98 9.39
CA GLY A 188 -13.83 1.00 7.92
C GLY A 188 -15.23 0.51 7.54
N SER A 189 -15.84 1.15 6.53
CA SER A 189 -17.18 0.81 6.01
C SER A 189 -17.14 -0.43 5.13
N ALA A 190 -18.10 -1.33 5.33
CA ALA A 190 -18.15 -2.65 4.74
C ALA A 190 -18.55 -2.64 3.25
N ALA A 191 -17.68 -3.15 2.39
CA ALA A 191 -18.07 -3.85 1.17
C ALA A 191 -16.98 -4.89 0.86
N SER A 192 -17.21 -6.12 1.33
CA SER A 192 -16.35 -7.30 1.16
C SER A 192 -14.87 -7.09 1.50
N LEU A 193 -14.59 -6.81 2.76
CA LEU A 193 -13.26 -7.01 3.35
C LEU A 193 -12.92 -8.52 3.33
N LYS A 194 -12.35 -9.04 2.25
CA LYS A 194 -11.51 -10.23 2.34
C LYS A 194 -10.19 -9.80 2.96
N LEU A 195 -10.14 -9.74 4.30
CA LEU A 195 -8.85 -9.71 4.97
C LEU A 195 -8.30 -11.14 5.00
N GLU A 196 -7.50 -11.49 4.00
CA GLU A 196 -6.65 -12.67 4.04
C GLU A 196 -5.45 -12.37 4.98
N TYR A 197 -5.40 -13.04 6.14
CA TYR A 197 -4.35 -12.89 7.17
C TYR A 197 -3.34 -14.04 7.17
N ALA A 198 -2.06 -13.76 7.40
CA ALA A 198 -1.01 -14.75 7.68
C ALA A 198 -0.67 -14.78 9.18
N ARG A 199 -0.23 -15.96 9.68
CA ARG A 199 0.04 -16.27 11.09
C ARG A 199 1.08 -15.31 11.72
N GLY A 200 0.61 -14.35 12.52
CA GLY A 200 1.40 -13.59 13.48
C GLY A 200 0.51 -13.28 14.69
N GLN A 201 1.05 -13.38 15.91
CA GLN A 201 0.28 -13.23 17.14
C GLN A 201 -0.46 -11.89 17.17
N VAL A 202 -1.79 -11.94 17.15
CA VAL A 202 -2.66 -10.77 17.31
C VAL A 202 -2.66 -10.41 18.78
N SER A 203 -1.99 -9.33 19.17
CA SER A 203 -2.20 -8.73 20.50
C SER A 203 -3.37 -7.74 20.39
N ASP A 204 -4.58 -8.25 20.55
CA ASP A 204 -5.79 -7.42 20.70
C ASP A 204 -5.72 -6.67 22.02
N ALA A 205 -5.54 -5.35 21.95
CA ALA A 205 -5.81 -4.44 23.06
C ALA A 205 -7.01 -3.56 22.69
N CYS A 206 -8.21 -4.14 22.76
CA CYS A 206 -9.45 -3.37 22.71
C CYS A 206 -10.33 -3.77 23.92
N HIS A 207 -10.16 -3.03 25.02
CA HIS A 207 -11.16 -3.01 26.09
C HIS A 207 -12.37 -2.21 25.59
N ASP A 208 -13.54 -2.86 25.61
CA ASP A 208 -14.88 -2.31 25.51
C ASP A 208 -15.24 -1.46 24.26
N ASN A 209 -15.93 -2.08 23.31
CA ASN A 209 -17.40 -2.00 23.21
C ASN A 209 -17.83 -2.31 21.75
N ARG A 210 -18.18 -3.58 21.53
CA ARG A 210 -19.13 -4.12 20.53
C ARG A 210 -18.87 -3.84 19.03
N LEU A 211 -18.29 -4.86 18.37
CA LEU A 211 -18.86 -5.49 17.16
C LEU A 211 -18.32 -6.92 17.04
N ASN A 212 -19.18 -7.89 17.38
CA ASN A 212 -18.92 -9.33 17.31
C ASN A 212 -18.66 -9.77 15.87
N LEU A 213 -17.50 -10.35 15.58
CA LEU A 213 -17.32 -11.22 14.42
C LEU A 213 -17.27 -12.68 14.88
N ARG A 214 -18.40 -13.38 14.79
CA ARG A 214 -18.48 -14.83 14.97
C ARG A 214 -17.87 -15.50 13.73
N ILE A 215 -16.75 -16.18 13.91
CA ILE A 215 -16.27 -17.18 12.94
C ILE A 215 -17.01 -18.48 13.26
N ALA A 216 -17.99 -18.85 12.45
CA ALA A 216 -18.52 -20.20 12.46
C ALA A 216 -17.63 -21.06 11.54
N SER A 217 -16.88 -21.98 12.12
CA SER A 217 -16.24 -23.08 11.41
C SER A 217 -17.29 -24.16 11.12
N SER A 218 -17.22 -24.78 9.94
CA SER A 218 -17.88 -26.06 9.68
C SER A 218 -17.03 -26.86 8.70
N PHE A 219 -16.40 -27.89 9.28
CA PHE A 219 -15.73 -29.09 8.74
C PHE A 219 -14.56 -28.94 7.77
#